data_AF-M1BG01-F1
#
_entry.id   AF-M1BG01-F1
#
_cell.length_a   1.000
_cell.length_b   1.000
_cell.length_c   1.000
_cell.angle_alpha   90.00
_cell.angle_beta   90.00
_cell.angle_gamma   90.00
#
_symmetry.space_group_name_H-M   'P 1'
#
loop_
_entity.id
_entity.type
_entity.pdbx_description
1 polymer ?
#
loop_
_entity_poly.entity_id
_entity_poly.type
_entity_poly.pdbx_seq_one_letter_code
_entity_poly.pdbx_strand_id
1 'polypeptide(L)'
;MPDIERLVNDFVAKLSKRKVEGSQATSRLTAELLRSVVSLQRLPPTNSAAVLIEAVSGIGVKLVAANPVELAVGNIVRRVLHIIREEDLSLLTSKTSDLDLSAASDDEGTIDQDYDPTQSAAAAAAAAKSFLRPPSLHALLENMSDKAVPSNNYTSSSGGDSEEKTKADKLARTRKLKHDVIEAINILIEDIDTCHDLIAEQAVEHIHQKYLPFACTGKCVFILLCTLHISSNIVA
;
A
#
# COMPACT_ATOMS: atom_id res chain seq x y z
N MET A 1 -0.03 22.61 3.29
CA MET A 1 1.11 22.73 4.23
C MET A 1 2.30 23.11 3.37
N PRO A 2 2.84 24.33 3.53
CA PRO A 2 3.78 24.92 2.56
C PRO A 2 5.07 24.11 2.40
N ASP A 3 5.50 23.38 3.42
CA ASP A 3 6.74 22.59 3.38
C ASP A 3 6.65 21.35 2.47
N ILE A 4 5.50 20.67 2.45
CA ILE A 4 5.29 19.47 1.61
C ILE A 4 5.27 19.89 0.13
N GLU A 5 4.55 20.97 -0.18
CA GLU A 5 4.45 21.47 -1.54
C GLU A 5 5.81 21.94 -2.07
N ARG A 6 6.65 22.55 -1.22
CA ARG A 6 8.03 22.89 -1.57
C ARG A 6 8.85 21.65 -1.91
N LEU A 7 8.83 20.61 -1.06
CA LEU A 7 9.56 19.36 -1.30
C LEU A 7 9.14 18.69 -2.62
N VAL A 8 7.83 18.65 -2.89
CA VAL A 8 7.28 18.10 -4.14
C VAL A 8 7.73 18.93 -5.34
N ASN A 9 7.63 20.27 -5.27
CA ASN A 9 8.04 21.15 -6.36
C ASN A 9 9.56 21.07 -6.64
N ASP A 10 10.37 20.96 -5.60
CA ASP A 10 11.82 20.76 -5.73
C ASP A 10 12.12 19.43 -6.43
N PHE A 11 11.39 18.36 -6.10
CA PHE A 11 11.56 17.07 -6.75
C PHE A 11 11.04 17.08 -8.20
N VAL A 12 9.91 17.71 -8.48
CA VAL A 12 9.41 17.95 -9.84
C VAL A 12 10.46 18.68 -10.67
N ALA A 13 11.07 19.74 -10.13
CA ALA A 13 12.12 20.48 -10.81
C ALA A 13 13.37 19.61 -11.07
N LYS A 14 13.71 18.69 -10.17
CA LYS A 14 14.80 17.72 -10.36
C LYS A 14 14.47 16.72 -11.48
N LEU A 15 13.24 16.21 -11.54
CA LEU A 15 12.78 15.30 -12.59
C LEU A 15 12.75 15.97 -13.97
N SER A 16 12.16 17.16 -14.09
CA SER A 16 12.05 17.86 -15.37
C SER A 16 13.40 18.35 -15.90
N LYS A 17 14.35 18.69 -15.01
CA LYS A 17 15.71 19.09 -15.40
C LYS A 17 16.66 17.90 -15.58
N ARG A 18 16.17 16.66 -15.50
CA ARG A 18 16.98 15.43 -15.61
C ARG A 18 18.18 15.40 -14.65
N LYS A 19 18.01 15.94 -13.44
CA LYS A 19 19.04 15.89 -12.39
C LYS A 19 19.07 14.55 -11.67
N VAL A 20 17.98 13.79 -11.77
CA VAL A 20 17.83 12.45 -11.25
C VAL A 20 17.50 11.59 -12.46
N GLU A 21 18.39 10.68 -12.80
CA GLU A 21 18.23 9.74 -13.90
C GLU A 21 18.49 8.31 -13.40
N GLY A 22 17.86 7.34 -14.05
CA GLY A 22 17.98 5.93 -13.74
C GLY A 22 16.88 5.43 -12.82
N SER A 23 16.43 4.20 -13.08
CA SER A 23 15.29 3.57 -12.43
C SER A 23 15.46 3.45 -10.91
N GLN A 24 16.64 3.03 -10.44
CA GLN A 24 16.90 2.86 -9.00
C GLN A 24 16.88 4.19 -8.24
N ALA A 25 17.68 5.17 -8.66
CA ALA A 25 17.79 6.47 -7.97
C ALA A 25 16.44 7.20 -7.95
N THR A 26 15.72 7.16 -9.08
CA THR A 26 14.39 7.75 -9.21
C THR A 26 13.37 7.04 -8.32
N SER A 27 13.39 5.70 -8.27
CA SER A 27 12.50 4.91 -7.41
C SER A 27 12.72 5.23 -5.93
N ARG A 28 13.99 5.23 -5.49
CA ARG A 28 14.37 5.52 -4.11
C ARG A 28 13.93 6.91 -3.67
N LEU A 29 14.28 7.95 -4.43
CA LEU A 29 13.91 9.33 -4.09
C LEU A 29 12.39 9.55 -4.11
N THR A 30 11.68 8.86 -5.00
CA THR A 30 10.21 8.90 -5.03
C THR A 30 9.62 8.27 -3.77
N ALA A 31 10.12 7.11 -3.34
CA ALA A 31 9.67 6.44 -2.11
C ALA A 31 9.98 7.29 -0.86
N GLU A 32 11.17 7.89 -0.79
CA GLU A 32 11.57 8.79 0.31
C GLU A 32 10.66 10.03 0.39
N LEU A 33 10.34 10.64 -0.76
CA LEU A 33 9.41 11.77 -0.83
C LEU A 33 8.02 11.35 -0.33
N LEU A 34 7.49 10.22 -0.81
CA LEU A 34 6.17 9.74 -0.40
C LEU A 34 6.13 9.39 1.09
N ARG A 35 7.20 8.82 1.65
CA ARG A 35 7.35 8.61 3.10
C ARG A 35 7.26 9.93 3.87
N SER A 36 7.97 10.97 3.42
CA SER A 36 7.92 12.31 4.03
C SER A 36 6.52 12.91 3.95
N VAL A 37 5.83 12.75 2.82
CA VAL A 37 4.44 13.19 2.64
C VAL A 37 3.52 12.52 3.64
N VAL A 38 3.57 11.18 3.76
CA VAL A 38 2.75 10.43 4.71
C VAL A 38 3.02 10.84 6.15
N SER A 39 4.29 11.05 6.51
CA SER A 39 4.68 11.47 7.86
C SER A 39 4.12 12.84 8.25
N LEU A 40 4.19 13.81 7.32
CA LEU A 40 3.77 15.20 7.51
C LEU A 40 2.26 15.42 7.31
N GLN A 41 1.56 14.49 6.65
CA GLN A 41 0.14 14.63 6.37
C GLN A 41 -0.67 14.60 7.68
N ARG A 42 -1.55 15.59 7.84
CA ARG A 42 -2.54 15.59 8.92
C ARG A 42 -3.71 14.72 8.51
N LEU A 43 -3.96 13.68 9.31
CA LEU A 43 -5.02 12.71 9.04
C LEU A 43 -6.24 13.01 9.91
N PRO A 44 -7.43 13.13 9.30
CA PRO A 44 -8.67 13.17 10.07
C PRO A 44 -8.93 11.82 10.74
N PRO A 45 -9.65 11.80 11.88
CA PRO A 45 -9.98 10.58 12.62
C PRO A 45 -10.99 9.68 11.88
N THR A 46 -11.62 10.19 10.83
CA THR A 46 -12.52 9.46 9.93
C THR A 46 -11.94 9.49 8.51
N ASN A 47 -12.00 8.35 7.79
CA ASN A 47 -11.52 8.22 6.41
C ASN A 47 -10.02 8.53 6.20
N SER A 48 -9.17 8.23 7.19
CA SER A 48 -7.73 8.53 7.12
C SER A 48 -7.03 7.92 5.89
N ALA A 49 -7.38 6.69 5.51
CA ALA A 49 -6.82 6.01 4.34
C ALA A 49 -7.21 6.71 3.02
N ALA A 50 -8.46 7.13 2.86
CA ALA A 50 -8.92 7.82 1.66
C ALA A 50 -8.18 9.14 1.44
N VAL A 51 -7.95 9.90 2.52
CA VAL A 51 -7.18 11.16 2.48
C VAL A 51 -5.71 10.92 2.10
N LEU A 52 -5.10 9.84 2.60
CA LEU A 52 -3.73 9.46 2.19
C LEU A 52 -3.67 9.09 0.70
N ILE A 53 -4.63 8.30 0.23
CA ILE A 53 -4.73 7.88 -1.17
C ILE A 53 -4.86 9.10 -2.09
N GLU A 54 -5.73 10.04 -1.75
CA GLU A 54 -5.92 11.26 -2.54
C GLU A 54 -4.65 12.11 -2.57
N ALA A 55 -4.00 12.32 -1.42
CA ALA A 55 -2.77 13.10 -1.32
C ALA A 55 -1.63 12.48 -2.15
N VAL A 56 -1.40 11.17 -2.00
CA VAL A 56 -0.36 10.45 -2.75
C VAL A 56 -0.68 10.39 -4.24
N SER A 57 -1.93 10.16 -4.61
CA SER A 57 -2.37 10.15 -6.02
C SER A 57 -2.17 11.51 -6.68
N GLY A 58 -2.58 12.60 -6.02
CA GLY A 58 -2.41 13.96 -6.53
C GLY A 58 -0.94 14.35 -6.73
N ILE A 59 -0.05 13.94 -5.83
CA ILE A 59 1.39 14.12 -5.99
C ILE A 59 1.92 13.24 -7.13
N GLY A 60 1.51 11.98 -7.18
CA GLY A 60 1.91 11.02 -8.21
C GLY A 60 1.60 11.51 -9.63
N VAL A 61 0.40 12.07 -9.86
CA VAL A 61 0.02 12.67 -11.15
C VAL A 61 0.98 13.81 -11.53
N LYS A 62 1.34 14.68 -10.58
CA LYS A 62 2.30 15.77 -10.83
C LYS A 62 3.70 15.25 -11.15
N LEU A 63 4.18 14.23 -10.43
CA LEU A 63 5.50 13.65 -10.66
C LEU A 63 5.60 12.94 -12.01
N VAL A 64 4.57 12.17 -12.39
CA VAL A 64 4.53 11.47 -13.68
C VAL A 64 4.41 12.47 -14.83
N ALA A 65 3.62 13.54 -14.67
CA ALA A 65 3.53 14.59 -15.67
C ALA A 65 4.86 15.34 -15.88
N ALA A 66 5.68 15.46 -14.83
CA ALA A 66 6.98 16.13 -14.87
C ALA A 66 8.01 15.39 -15.73
N ASN A 67 7.93 14.05 -15.77
CA ASN A 67 8.76 13.20 -16.64
C ASN A 67 8.05 11.86 -16.93
N PRO A 68 7.24 11.77 -18.01
CA PRO A 68 6.46 10.57 -18.32
C PRO A 68 7.29 9.40 -18.85
N VAL A 69 8.55 9.64 -19.25
CA VAL A 69 9.45 8.59 -19.77
C VAL A 69 10.02 7.74 -18.63
N GLU A 70 10.18 8.32 -17.44
CA GLU A 70 10.66 7.62 -16.25
C GLU A 70 9.53 6.84 -15.55
N LEU A 71 9.21 5.66 -16.09
CA LEU A 71 8.12 4.79 -15.60
C LEU A 71 8.30 4.34 -14.14
N ALA A 72 9.53 4.36 -13.63
CA ALA A 72 9.88 4.02 -12.25
C ALA A 72 9.07 4.84 -11.23
N VAL A 73 8.89 6.15 -11.46
CA VAL A 73 8.10 7.04 -10.59
C VAL A 73 6.67 6.51 -10.44
N GLY A 74 6.02 6.24 -11.56
CA GLY A 74 4.64 5.76 -11.57
C GLY A 74 4.50 4.39 -10.91
N ASN A 75 5.48 3.51 -11.07
CA ASN A 75 5.47 2.18 -10.46
C ASN A 75 5.54 2.26 -8.93
N ILE A 76 6.43 3.10 -8.40
CA ILE A 76 6.53 3.33 -6.95
C ILE A 76 5.25 3.96 -6.40
N VAL A 77 4.69 4.97 -7.07
CA VAL A 77 3.41 5.58 -6.64
C VAL A 77 2.30 4.52 -6.56
N ARG A 78 2.15 3.67 -7.59
CA ARG A 78 1.14 2.59 -7.59
C ARG A 78 1.37 1.58 -6.47
N ARG A 79 2.62 1.22 -6.20
CA ARG A 79 2.98 0.31 -5.10
C ARG A 79 2.63 0.92 -3.75
N VAL A 80 2.96 2.19 -3.51
CA VAL A 80 2.61 2.89 -2.26
C VAL A 80 1.10 3.01 -2.08
N LEU A 81 0.34 3.30 -3.14
CA LEU A 81 -1.13 3.29 -3.09
C LEU A 81 -1.70 1.91 -2.73
N HIS A 82 -1.06 0.84 -3.19
CA HIS A 82 -1.45 -0.51 -2.82
C HIS A 82 -1.14 -0.80 -1.35
N ILE A 83 0.06 -0.46 -0.87
CA ILE A 83 0.46 -0.57 0.55
C ILE A 83 -0.58 0.12 1.45
N ILE A 84 -0.98 1.36 1.14
CA ILE A 84 -1.98 2.07 1.95
C ILE A 84 -3.31 1.33 2.05
N ARG A 85 -3.75 0.70 0.95
CA ARG A 85 -5.00 -0.08 0.92
C ARG A 85 -4.87 -1.39 1.70
N GLU A 86 -3.72 -2.04 1.59
CA GLU A 86 -3.40 -3.28 2.29
C GLU A 86 -3.36 -3.04 3.81
N GLU A 87 -2.66 -2.00 4.27
CA GLU A 87 -2.57 -1.68 5.71
C GLU A 87 -3.93 -1.26 6.30
N ASP A 88 -4.74 -0.47 5.59
CA ASP A 88 -6.08 -0.11 6.10
C ASP A 88 -6.99 -1.34 6.21
N LEU A 89 -6.88 -2.29 5.28
CA LEU A 89 -7.59 -3.55 5.33
C LEU A 89 -7.09 -4.46 6.44
N SER A 90 -5.77 -4.57 6.62
CA SER A 90 -5.13 -5.30 7.72
C SER A 90 -5.62 -4.81 9.09
N LEU A 91 -5.79 -3.50 9.25
CA LEU A 91 -6.34 -2.91 10.47
C LEU A 91 -7.85 -3.14 10.67
N LEU A 92 -8.60 -3.24 9.58
CA LEU A 92 -10.02 -3.59 9.63
C LEU A 92 -10.20 -5.06 10.03
N THR A 93 -9.44 -5.97 9.41
CA THR A 93 -9.55 -7.41 9.68
C THR A 93 -9.03 -7.77 11.07
N SER A 94 -7.99 -7.09 11.58
CA SER A 94 -7.52 -7.32 12.96
C SER A 94 -8.60 -6.95 13.98
N LYS A 95 -9.39 -5.92 13.69
CA LYS A 95 -10.49 -5.50 14.56
C LYS A 95 -11.66 -6.50 14.53
N THR A 96 -11.92 -7.16 13.41
CA THR A 96 -12.98 -8.17 13.32
C THR A 96 -12.58 -9.49 13.98
N SER A 97 -11.31 -9.89 13.88
CA SER A 97 -10.83 -11.10 14.56
C SER A 97 -10.91 -11.02 16.08
N ASP A 98 -10.73 -9.82 16.66
CA ASP A 98 -10.87 -9.61 18.10
C ASP A 98 -12.33 -9.70 18.59
N LEU A 99 -13.31 -9.56 17.69
CA LEU A 99 -14.73 -9.62 18.02
C LEU A 99 -15.28 -11.07 17.97
N ASP A 100 -14.77 -11.91 17.05
CA ASP A 100 -15.20 -13.31 16.88
C ASP A 100 -14.77 -14.24 18.03
N LEU A 101 -13.81 -13.84 18.87
CA LEU A 101 -13.36 -14.64 20.02
C LEU A 101 -14.16 -14.38 21.31
N SER A 102 -15.15 -13.48 21.27
CA SER A 102 -16.00 -13.14 22.43
C SER A 102 -17.44 -13.70 22.35
N ALA A 103 -17.80 -14.37 21.25
CA ALA A 103 -19.13 -14.94 21.01
C ALA A 103 -19.22 -16.46 21.30
N ALA A 104 -18.35 -16.99 22.16
CA ALA A 104 -18.46 -18.34 22.70
C ALA A 104 -18.69 -18.24 24.23
N SER A 105 -19.91 -17.87 24.62
CA SER A 105 -20.39 -18.04 25.99
C SER A 105 -21.81 -18.58 25.93
N ASP A 106 -21.98 -19.75 26.53
CA ASP A 106 -23.19 -20.56 26.62
C ASP A 106 -24.43 -19.78 27.09
N ASP A 107 -25.56 -19.91 26.38
CA ASP A 107 -26.90 -19.88 26.98
C ASP A 107 -27.91 -20.61 26.08
N GLU A 108 -28.50 -21.69 26.60
CA GLU A 108 -29.61 -22.45 26.00
C GLU A 108 -30.92 -21.76 26.39
N GLY A 109 -31.58 -21.11 25.42
CA GLY A 109 -32.85 -20.43 25.65
C GLY A 109 -33.59 -20.11 24.36
N THR A 110 -34.59 -20.92 24.03
CA THR A 110 -35.51 -20.77 22.89
C THR A 110 -36.38 -19.51 22.99
N ILE A 111 -36.16 -18.48 22.15
CA ILE A 111 -37.15 -17.45 21.79
C ILE A 111 -36.96 -17.10 20.29
N ASP A 112 -38.00 -17.33 19.48
CA ASP A 112 -38.14 -16.79 18.13
C ASP A 112 -38.23 -15.26 18.19
N GLN A 113 -37.25 -14.53 17.65
CA GLN A 113 -37.37 -13.11 17.32
C GLN A 113 -36.39 -12.72 16.19
N ASP A 114 -36.96 -12.51 15.01
CA ASP A 114 -36.30 -11.95 13.82
C ASP A 114 -35.81 -10.52 14.10
N TYR A 115 -34.53 -10.37 14.41
CA TYR A 115 -33.83 -9.09 14.34
C TYR A 115 -32.39 -9.36 13.92
N ASP A 116 -32.11 -9.15 12.64
CA ASP A 116 -30.85 -9.39 11.95
C ASP A 116 -29.88 -8.21 12.13
N PRO A 117 -28.88 -8.29 13.04
CA PRO A 117 -27.84 -7.27 13.20
C PRO A 117 -26.65 -7.55 12.27
N THR A 118 -26.77 -8.53 11.37
CA THR A 118 -25.69 -9.10 10.56
C THR A 118 -25.32 -8.24 9.36
N GLN A 119 -26.18 -7.30 8.92
CA GLN A 119 -25.96 -6.53 7.69
C GLN A 119 -24.74 -5.59 7.78
N SER A 120 -24.43 -5.02 8.95
CA SER A 120 -23.28 -4.11 9.09
C SER A 120 -21.93 -4.83 9.15
N ALA A 121 -21.89 -6.03 9.75
CA ALA A 121 -20.68 -6.87 9.79
C ALA A 121 -20.47 -7.59 8.45
N ALA A 122 -21.55 -8.08 7.83
CA ALA A 122 -21.51 -8.72 6.52
C ALA A 122 -21.08 -7.74 5.41
N ALA A 123 -21.56 -6.48 5.43
CA ALA A 123 -21.12 -5.47 4.47
C ALA A 123 -19.63 -5.09 4.63
N ALA A 124 -19.14 -4.99 5.87
CA ALA A 124 -17.72 -4.75 6.13
C ALA A 124 -16.84 -5.95 5.73
N ALA A 125 -17.31 -7.18 5.98
CA ALA A 125 -16.65 -8.41 5.57
C ALA A 125 -16.69 -8.60 4.04
N ALA A 126 -17.78 -8.22 3.37
CA ALA A 126 -17.91 -8.24 1.91
C ALA A 126 -16.98 -7.21 1.25
N ALA A 127 -16.88 -6.01 1.83
CA ALA A 127 -15.93 -4.99 1.39
C ALA A 127 -14.47 -5.48 1.53
N ALA A 128 -14.11 -6.07 2.68
CA ALA A 128 -12.79 -6.67 2.91
C ALA A 128 -12.50 -7.84 1.94
N LYS A 129 -13.49 -8.71 1.69
CA LYS A 129 -13.38 -9.79 0.70
C LYS A 129 -13.15 -9.28 -0.72
N SER A 130 -13.69 -8.11 -1.10
CA SER A 130 -13.50 -7.56 -2.45
C SER A 130 -12.04 -7.19 -2.75
N PHE A 131 -11.26 -6.79 -1.74
CA PHE A 131 -9.84 -6.45 -1.91
C PHE A 131 -8.91 -7.66 -1.91
N LEU A 132 -9.30 -8.75 -1.22
CA LEU A 132 -8.56 -10.02 -1.23
C LEU A 132 -8.89 -10.89 -2.44
N ARG A 133 -9.97 -10.59 -3.16
CA ARG A 133 -10.40 -11.35 -4.34
C ARG A 133 -9.68 -10.84 -5.59
N PRO A 134 -9.14 -11.74 -6.43
CA PRO A 134 -8.51 -11.33 -7.69
C PRO A 134 -9.52 -10.56 -8.55
N PRO A 135 -9.07 -9.49 -9.25
CA PRO A 135 -9.93 -8.71 -10.14
C PRO A 135 -10.45 -9.63 -11.24
N SER A 136 -11.70 -10.03 -11.09
CA SER A 136 -12.40 -10.96 -11.97
C SER A 136 -13.75 -10.37 -12.31
N LEU A 137 -14.24 -10.66 -13.52
CA LEU A 137 -15.58 -10.29 -13.96
C LEU A 137 -16.63 -10.76 -12.92
N HIS A 138 -16.43 -11.95 -12.35
CA HIS A 138 -17.30 -12.53 -11.32
C HIS A 138 -17.43 -11.64 -10.07
N ALA A 139 -16.33 -11.09 -9.55
CA ALA A 139 -16.36 -10.20 -8.38
C ALA A 139 -17.08 -8.87 -8.67
N LEU A 140 -16.96 -8.33 -9.89
CA LEU A 140 -17.67 -7.13 -10.31
C LEU A 140 -19.18 -7.36 -10.42
N LEU A 141 -19.60 -8.52 -10.94
CA LEU A 141 -21.02 -8.85 -11.09
C LEU A 141 -21.72 -9.11 -9.76
N GLU A 142 -21.05 -9.75 -8.80
CA GLU A 142 -21.59 -9.92 -7.44
C GLU A 142 -21.89 -8.56 -6.79
N ASN A 143 -20.97 -7.59 -6.87
CA ASN A 143 -21.16 -6.22 -6.39
C ASN A 143 -22.27 -5.44 -7.12
N MET A 144 -22.65 -5.84 -8.34
CA MET A 144 -23.76 -5.25 -9.09
C MET A 144 -25.11 -5.90 -8.73
N SER A 145 -25.11 -7.19 -8.40
CA SER A 145 -26.32 -7.95 -8.03
C SER A 145 -26.91 -7.47 -6.70
N ASP A 146 -26.06 -7.07 -5.74
CA ASP A 146 -26.50 -6.60 -4.42
C ASP A 146 -27.05 -5.16 -4.42
N LYS A 147 -26.91 -4.42 -5.54
CA LYS A 147 -27.45 -3.06 -5.69
C LYS A 147 -28.91 -3.00 -6.14
N ALA A 148 -29.55 -4.14 -6.41
CA ALA A 148 -30.89 -4.22 -7.00
C ALA A 148 -32.07 -4.23 -5.99
N VAL A 149 -31.86 -3.89 -4.71
CA VAL A 149 -32.95 -3.72 -3.74
C VAL A 149 -33.03 -2.25 -3.28
N PRO A 150 -34.09 -1.49 -3.64
CA PRO A 150 -34.29 -0.15 -3.13
C PRO A 150 -34.99 -0.25 -1.76
N SER A 151 -34.21 -0.27 -0.68
CA SER A 151 -34.75 -0.03 0.66
C SER A 151 -34.47 1.40 1.10
N ASN A 152 -35.58 2.09 1.31
CA ASN A 152 -35.78 3.44 1.79
C ASN A 152 -34.76 3.93 2.83
N ASN A 153 -34.46 5.22 2.71
CA ASN A 153 -33.95 6.07 3.78
C ASN A 153 -34.83 5.98 5.03
N TYR A 154 -34.27 5.47 6.11
CA TYR A 154 -34.65 5.86 7.47
C TYR A 154 -33.36 6.14 8.21
N THR A 155 -33.14 7.44 8.46
CA THR A 155 -32.26 7.93 9.50
C THR A 155 -32.80 7.44 10.85
N SER A 156 -32.34 6.28 11.30
CA SER A 156 -32.52 5.83 12.67
C SER A 156 -31.37 6.37 13.50
N SER A 157 -31.60 7.55 14.06
CA SER A 157 -30.87 8.08 15.20
C SER A 157 -31.09 7.16 16.40
N SER A 158 -30.17 6.23 16.64
CA SER A 158 -30.12 5.45 17.88
C SER A 158 -29.10 6.10 18.81
N GLY A 159 -29.63 6.78 19.83
CA GLY A 159 -28.85 7.35 20.92
C GLY A 159 -28.22 6.24 21.75
N GLY A 160 -26.89 6.20 21.75
CA GLY A 160 -26.09 5.38 22.63
C GLY A 160 -24.88 6.19 23.07
N ASP A 161 -24.88 6.59 24.33
CA ASP A 161 -23.78 7.26 25.03
C ASP A 161 -22.45 6.51 24.83
N SER A 162 -21.60 6.98 23.91
CA SER A 162 -20.15 6.67 23.90
C SER A 162 -19.34 7.67 23.05
N GLU A 163 -19.67 8.96 23.07
CA GLU A 163 -18.99 9.97 22.25
C GLU A 163 -17.53 10.25 22.66
N GLU A 164 -17.14 9.89 23.88
CA GLU A 164 -15.80 10.17 24.40
C GLU A 164 -14.80 9.02 24.19
N LYS A 165 -15.27 7.76 24.28
CA LYS A 165 -14.42 6.56 24.09
C LYS A 165 -14.06 6.32 22.61
N THR A 166 -14.95 6.69 21.69
CA THR A 166 -14.77 6.43 20.25
C THR A 166 -13.79 7.37 19.53
N LYS A 167 -13.52 8.58 20.07
CA LYS A 167 -12.57 9.54 19.46
C LYS A 167 -11.12 9.13 19.70
N ALA A 168 -10.81 8.64 20.90
CA ALA A 168 -9.48 8.14 21.24
C ALA A 168 -9.12 6.91 20.40
N ASP A 169 -10.05 5.96 20.26
CA ASP A 169 -9.86 4.75 19.47
C ASP A 169 -9.67 5.04 17.98
N LYS A 170 -10.43 6.00 17.43
CA LYS A 170 -10.27 6.47 16.03
C LYS A 170 -8.91 7.11 15.81
N LEU A 171 -8.47 7.98 16.74
CA LEU A 171 -7.15 8.61 16.67
C LEU A 171 -6.01 7.59 16.78
N ALA A 172 -6.17 6.58 17.64
CA ALA A 172 -5.22 5.49 17.79
C ALA A 172 -5.11 4.69 16.48
N ARG A 173 -6.25 4.35 15.85
CA ARG A 173 -6.27 3.69 14.53
C ARG A 173 -5.57 4.52 13.46
N THR A 174 -5.84 5.82 13.39
CA THR A 174 -5.19 6.71 12.43
C THR A 174 -3.67 6.76 12.63
N ARG A 175 -3.21 6.76 13.89
CA ARG A 175 -1.77 6.71 14.21
C ARG A 175 -1.16 5.37 13.84
N LYS A 176 -1.85 4.26 14.13
CA LYS A 176 -1.42 2.91 13.78
C LYS A 176 -1.30 2.75 12.26
N LEU A 177 -2.33 3.11 11.50
CA LEU A 177 -2.29 3.12 10.04
C LEU A 177 -1.11 3.92 9.50
N LYS A 178 -0.88 5.12 10.04
CA LYS A 178 0.24 5.96 9.60
C LYS A 178 1.58 5.30 9.90
N HIS A 179 1.72 4.64 11.04
CA HIS A 179 2.93 3.93 11.43
C HIS A 179 3.19 2.73 10.50
N ASP A 180 2.20 1.86 10.33
CA ASP A 180 2.27 0.65 9.51
C ASP A 180 2.62 1.00 8.06
N VAL A 181 1.97 2.05 7.50
CA VAL A 181 2.29 2.54 6.15
C VAL A 181 3.72 3.08 6.04
N ILE A 182 4.22 3.80 7.05
CA ILE A 182 5.61 4.33 7.03
C ILE A 182 6.61 3.17 7.10
N GLU A 183 6.34 2.16 7.93
CA GLU A 183 7.16 0.96 8.04
C GLU A 183 7.20 0.19 6.72
N ALA A 184 6.04 -0.07 6.11
CA ALA A 184 5.94 -0.75 4.81
C ALA A 184 6.66 0.05 3.69
N ILE A 185 6.65 1.38 3.72
CA ILE A 185 7.43 2.20 2.78
C ILE A 185 8.94 2.09 3.07
N ASN A 186 9.37 1.97 4.32
CA ASN A 186 10.79 1.76 4.64
C ASN A 186 11.28 0.41 4.11
N ILE A 187 10.49 -0.65 4.28
CA ILE A 187 10.76 -1.97 3.70
C ILE A 187 10.89 -1.85 2.18
N LEU A 188 9.96 -1.15 1.52
CA LEU A 188 10.04 -0.90 0.07
C LEU A 188 11.34 -0.17 -0.34
N ILE A 189 11.85 0.77 0.48
CA ILE A 189 13.11 1.45 0.21
C ILE A 189 14.29 0.48 0.31
N GLU A 190 14.32 -0.36 1.34
CA GLU A 190 15.36 -1.38 1.55
C GLU A 190 15.35 -2.42 0.42
N ASP A 191 14.16 -2.85 -0.04
CA ASP A 191 14.00 -3.74 -1.19
C ASP A 191 14.57 -3.12 -2.47
N ILE A 192 14.35 -1.81 -2.70
CA ILE A 192 14.89 -1.10 -3.88
C ILE A 192 16.42 -1.04 -3.83
N ASP A 193 17.00 -0.94 -2.64
CA ASP A 193 18.46 -0.87 -2.47
C ASP A 193 19.13 -2.22 -2.69
N THR A 194 18.54 -3.30 -2.16
CA THR A 194 19.12 -4.65 -2.14
C THR A 194 18.78 -5.50 -3.37
N CYS A 195 17.84 -5.06 -4.23
CA CYS A 195 17.38 -5.87 -5.37
C CYS A 195 18.49 -6.31 -6.33
N HIS A 196 19.55 -5.51 -6.48
CA HIS A 196 20.67 -5.82 -7.36
C HIS A 196 21.49 -7.01 -6.85
N ASP A 197 21.66 -7.10 -5.53
CA ASP A 197 22.45 -8.14 -4.89
C ASP A 197 21.72 -9.48 -4.98
N LEU A 198 20.41 -9.48 -4.72
CA LEU A 198 19.56 -10.67 -4.84
C LEU A 198 19.55 -11.24 -6.27
N ILE A 199 19.47 -10.36 -7.28
CA ILE A 199 19.57 -10.77 -8.70
C ILE A 199 20.96 -11.31 -9.00
N ALA A 200 22.00 -10.69 -8.45
CA ALA A 200 23.38 -11.10 -8.68
C ALA A 200 23.67 -12.49 -8.12
N GLU A 201 23.18 -12.80 -6.92
CA GLU A 201 23.31 -14.11 -6.29
C GLU A 201 22.63 -15.21 -7.13
N GLN A 202 21.39 -14.99 -7.56
CA GLN A 202 20.63 -16.00 -8.32
C GLN A 202 21.20 -16.26 -9.72
N ALA A 203 21.78 -15.25 -10.36
CA ALA A 203 22.24 -15.41 -11.74
C ALA A 203 23.50 -16.29 -11.87
N VAL A 204 24.27 -16.49 -10.80
CA VAL A 204 25.44 -17.38 -10.80
C VAL A 204 25.03 -18.81 -11.16
N GLU A 205 23.83 -19.25 -10.77
CA GLU A 205 23.31 -20.59 -11.09
C GLU A 205 22.98 -20.76 -12.58
N HIS A 206 22.65 -19.67 -13.27
CA HIS A 206 22.17 -19.70 -14.64
C HIS A 206 23.25 -19.34 -15.67
N ILE A 207 24.29 -18.60 -15.29
CA ILE A 207 25.36 -18.16 -16.19
C ILE A 207 26.55 -19.11 -16.11
N HIS A 208 26.69 -19.95 -17.13
CA HIS A 208 27.81 -20.89 -17.25
C HIS A 208 28.98 -20.28 -18.05
N GLN A 209 30.20 -20.59 -17.63
CA GLN A 209 31.52 -20.03 -18.00
C GLN A 209 31.86 -19.87 -19.50
N LYS A 210 31.00 -20.34 -20.41
CA LYS A 210 31.23 -20.31 -21.87
C LYS A 210 30.48 -19.19 -22.60
N TYR A 211 29.62 -18.44 -21.92
CA TYR A 211 28.90 -17.32 -22.50
C TYR A 211 29.53 -16.00 -22.03
N LEU A 212 30.08 -15.23 -22.97
CA LEU A 212 30.44 -13.83 -22.73
C LEU A 212 29.13 -13.03 -22.86
N PRO A 213 28.50 -12.58 -21.77
CA PRO A 213 27.28 -11.80 -21.90
C PRO A 213 27.62 -10.46 -22.56
N PHE A 214 27.20 -10.29 -23.80
CA PHE A 214 27.22 -8.99 -24.48
C PHE A 214 26.10 -8.14 -23.90
N ALA A 215 26.29 -7.62 -22.68
CA ALA A 215 25.28 -6.86 -21.97
C ALA A 215 25.81 -5.46 -21.66
N CYS A 216 25.51 -4.53 -22.57
CA CYS A 216 25.70 -3.11 -22.33
C CYS A 216 24.52 -2.55 -21.51
N THR A 217 24.87 -1.70 -20.56
CA THR A 217 24.03 -0.74 -19.82
C THR A 217 23.16 -1.29 -18.67
N GLY A 218 23.70 -1.23 -17.44
CA GLY A 218 22.92 -1.37 -16.21
C GLY A 218 23.78 -1.69 -14.99
N LYS A 219 23.49 -1.09 -13.83
CA LYS A 219 24.19 -1.40 -12.57
C LYS A 219 24.02 -2.88 -12.17
N CYS A 220 22.84 -3.47 -12.40
CA CYS A 220 22.60 -4.89 -12.13
C CYS A 220 23.58 -5.78 -12.90
N VAL A 221 23.74 -5.51 -14.20
CA VAL A 221 24.65 -6.26 -15.07
C VAL A 221 26.10 -6.08 -14.64
N PHE A 222 26.50 -4.86 -14.23
CA PHE A 222 27.84 -4.61 -13.74
C PHE A 222 28.15 -5.40 -12.45
N ILE A 223 27.24 -5.35 -11.47
CA ILE A 223 27.37 -6.11 -10.21
C ILE A 223 27.43 -7.61 -10.50
N LEU A 224 26.56 -8.11 -11.40
CA LEU A 224 26.57 -9.49 -11.88
C LEU A 224 27.95 -9.95 -12.37
N LEU A 225 28.57 -9.16 -13.24
CA LEU A 225 29.85 -9.47 -13.86
C LEU A 225 30.99 -9.42 -12.85
N CYS A 226 30.97 -8.44 -11.92
CA CYS A 226 31.93 -8.37 -10.83
C CYS A 226 31.84 -9.59 -9.91
N THR A 227 30.63 -9.98 -9.49
CA THR A 227 30.41 -11.15 -8.63
C THR A 227 30.87 -12.44 -9.32
N LEU A 228 30.49 -12.65 -10.59
CA LEU A 228 30.94 -13.81 -11.38
C LEU A 228 32.45 -13.88 -11.55
N HIS A 229 33.12 -12.73 -11.75
CA HIS A 229 34.57 -12.67 -11.88
C HIS A 229 35.28 -13.04 -10.56
N ILE A 230 34.77 -12.56 -9.43
CA ILE A 230 35.30 -12.90 -8.10
C ILE A 230 35.09 -14.39 -7.79
N SER A 231 33.89 -14.94 -8.04
CA SER A 231 33.62 -16.37 -7.83
C SER A 231 34.48 -17.26 -8.72
N SER A 232 34.74 -16.87 -9.97
CA SER A 232 35.61 -17.63 -10.88
C SER A 232 37.08 -17.65 -10.43
N ASN A 233 37.57 -16.58 -9.78
CA ASN A 233 38.93 -16.51 -9.22
C ASN A 233 39.07 -17.20 -7.86
N ILE A 234 37.97 -17.43 -7.12
CA ILE A 234 37.96 -18.15 -5.85
C ILE A 234 37.93 -19.68 -6.04
N VAL A 235 37.39 -20.16 -7.17
CA VAL A 235 37.21 -21.59 -7.46
C VAL A 235 38.35 -22.16 -8.35
N ALA A 236 39.26 -21.32 -8.85
CA ALA A 236 40.45 -21.71 -9.61
C ALA A 236 41.71 -21.78 -8.73
#